data_AF-A0A6I4SKR2-F1
#
_entry.id   AF-A0A6I4SKR2-F1
#
_cell.length_a   1.000
_cell.length_b   1.000
_cell.length_c   1.000
_cell.angle_alpha   90.00
_cell.angle_beta   90.00
_cell.angle_gamma   90.00
#
_symmetry.space_group_name_H-M   'P 1'
#
loop_
_entity.id
_entity.type
_entity.pdbx_description
1 polymer ?
#
loop_
_entity_poly.entity_id
_entity_poly.type
_entity_poly.pdbx_seq_one_letter_code
_entity_poly.pdbx_strand_id
1 'polypeptide(L)' 'MRYNWRQRTQAAPLKIAIAGCGISGLASALLLSRQGHSIVLFDQFDAPASVGSGMMLQPTGMAALESPCRSQTT' A
#
# COMPACT_ATOMS: atom_id res chain seq x y z
N MET A 1 -3.45 -3.63 -33.45
CA MET A 1 -4.03 -2.99 -32.25
C MET A 1 -3.01 -3.06 -31.11
N ARG A 2 -2.46 -1.92 -30.67
CA ARG A 2 -1.47 -1.82 -29.58
C ARG A 2 -2.16 -1.20 -28.39
N TYR A 3 -2.45 -1.97 -27.34
CA TYR A 3 -3.01 -1.41 -26.10
C TYR A 3 -1.93 -0.58 -25.40
N ASN A 4 -2.17 0.73 -25.29
CA ASN A 4 -1.26 1.70 -24.67
C ASN A 4 -1.38 1.64 -23.13
N TRP A 5 -0.64 0.71 -22.52
CA TRP A 5 -0.66 0.45 -21.07
C TRP A 5 0.12 1.49 -20.24
N ARG A 6 0.78 2.46 -20.88
CA ARG A 6 1.75 3.37 -20.24
C ARG A 6 1.19 4.69 -19.68
N GLN A 7 -0.11 4.96 -19.82
CA GLN A 7 -0.65 6.31 -19.55
C GLN A 7 -1.72 6.42 -18.43
N ARG A 8 -1.97 5.36 -17.62
CA ARG A 8 -3.00 5.39 -16.55
C ARG A 8 -2.49 5.74 -15.15
N THR A 9 -1.29 6.28 -14.99
CA THR A 9 -0.71 6.57 -13.65
C THR A 9 -1.09 7.93 -13.06
N GLN A 10 -1.95 8.70 -13.73
CA GLN A 10 -2.55 9.93 -13.18
C GLN A 10 -4.07 9.85 -13.32
N ALA A 11 -4.67 8.83 -12.70
CA ALA A 11 -6.11 8.83 -12.49
C ALA A 11 -6.44 9.93 -11.45
N ALA A 12 -7.52 10.67 -11.68
CA ALA A 12 -8.05 11.62 -10.68
C ALA A 12 -8.17 10.94 -9.30
N PRO A 13 -8.07 11.69 -8.18
CA PRO A 13 -8.19 11.10 -6.85
C PRO A 13 -9.47 10.27 -6.72
N LEU A 14 -9.32 8.99 -6.33
CA LEU A 14 -10.39 8.01 -6.21
C LEU A 14 -10.58 7.65 -4.74
N LYS A 15 -11.77 7.16 -4.39
CA LYS A 15 -12.03 6.51 -3.10
C LYS A 15 -11.94 4.99 -3.29
N ILE A 16 -10.99 4.35 -2.60
CA ILE A 16 -10.64 2.94 -2.77
C ILE A 16 -10.83 2.22 -1.44
N ALA A 17 -11.59 1.13 -1.44
CA ALA A 17 -11.70 0.22 -0.31
C ALA A 17 -10.78 -0.98 -0.52
N ILE A 18 -10.00 -1.35 0.49
CA ILE A 18 -9.13 -2.54 0.47
C ILE A 18 -9.60 -3.48 1.58
N ALA A 19 -9.92 -4.73 1.22
CA ALA A 19 -10.32 -5.76 2.17
C ALA A 19 -9.13 -6.69 2.47
N GLY A 20 -8.66 -6.63 3.71
CA GLY A 20 -7.49 -7.32 4.28
C GLY A 20 -6.34 -6.37 4.61
N CYS A 21 -5.93 -6.31 5.88
CA CYS A 21 -4.75 -5.58 6.38
C CYS A 21 -3.50 -6.50 6.44
N GLY A 22 -3.39 -7.39 5.46
CA GLY A 22 -2.13 -8.12 5.22
C GLY A 22 -1.06 -7.21 4.59
N ILE A 23 0.13 -7.73 4.38
CA ILE A 23 1.26 -6.95 3.82
C ILE A 23 0.95 -6.41 2.43
N SER A 24 0.28 -7.21 1.59
CA SER A 24 -0.17 -6.75 0.27
C SER A 24 -1.22 -5.64 0.38
N GLY A 25 -2.13 -5.72 1.36
CA GLY A 25 -3.14 -4.69 1.63
C GLY A 25 -2.52 -3.38 2.08
N LEU A 26 -1.61 -3.44 3.05
CA LEU A 26 -0.86 -2.28 3.55
C LEU A 26 0.06 -1.67 2.49
N ALA A 27 0.78 -2.49 1.72
CA ALA A 27 1.64 -1.99 0.63
C ALA A 27 0.81 -1.33 -0.47
N SER A 28 -0.33 -1.91 -0.84
CA SER A 28 -1.25 -1.33 -1.82
C SER A 28 -1.85 -0.01 -1.30
N ALA A 29 -2.26 0.03 -0.03
CA ALA A 29 -2.75 1.24 0.61
C ALA A 29 -1.70 2.35 0.59
N LEU A 30 -0.46 2.03 0.97
CA LEU A 30 0.64 2.99 0.96
C LEU A 30 0.93 3.53 -0.45
N LEU A 31 1.01 2.64 -1.45
CA LEU A 31 1.28 3.03 -2.83
C LEU A 31 0.18 3.95 -3.39
N LEU A 32 -1.08 3.54 -3.23
CA LEU A 32 -2.23 4.28 -3.74
C LEU A 32 -2.43 5.61 -2.98
N SER A 33 -2.11 5.65 -1.69
CA SER A 33 -2.17 6.88 -0.89
C SER A 33 -1.12 7.89 -1.36
N ARG A 34 0.11 7.42 -1.67
CA ARG A 34 1.17 8.26 -2.26
C ARG A 34 0.81 8.78 -3.66
N GLN A 35 -0.10 8.11 -4.37
CA GLN A 35 -0.66 8.58 -5.64
C GLN A 35 -1.80 9.59 -5.47
N GLY A 36 -2.18 9.93 -4.22
CA GLY A 36 -3.22 10.91 -3.91
C GLY A 36 -4.64 10.32 -3.85
N HIS A 37 -4.78 8.99 -3.81
CA HIS A 37 -6.09 8.35 -3.63
C HIS A 37 -6.48 8.30 -2.15
N SER A 38 -7.79 8.41 -1.89
CA SER A 38 -8.37 8.25 -0.56
C SER A 38 -8.70 6.77 -0.34
N ILE A 39 -8.24 6.20 0.78
CA ILE A 39 -8.26 4.75 0.98
C ILE A 39 -8.87 4.41 2.33
N VAL A 40 -9.72 3.39 2.35
CA VAL A 40 -10.23 2.76 3.57
C VAL A 40 -9.80 1.31 3.56
N LEU A 41 -9.09 0.89 4.61
CA LEU A 41 -8.62 -0.48 4.79
C LEU A 41 -9.55 -1.19 5.78
N PHE A 42 -10.06 -2.35 5.39
CA PHE A 42 -10.89 -3.22 6.22
C PHE A 42 -10.10 -4.47 6.57
N ASP A 43 -10.26 -5.00 7.78
CA ASP A 43 -9.76 -6.32 8.15
C ASP A 43 -10.86 -7.08 8.91
N GLN A 44 -10.80 -8.41 8.91
CA GLN A 44 -11.63 -9.28 9.73
C GLN A 44 -11.20 -9.28 11.22
N PHE A 45 -9.99 -8.80 11.53
CA PHE A 45 -9.52 -8.66 12.91
C PHE A 45 -10.12 -7.41 13.57
N ASP A 46 -10.84 -7.60 14.68
CA ASP A 46 -11.46 -6.53 15.49
C ASP A 46 -10.43 -5.55 16.08
N ALA A 47 -9.19 -6.01 16.27
CA ALA A 47 -8.06 -5.21 16.70
C ALA A 47 -6.78 -5.69 15.99
N PRO A 48 -5.79 -4.81 15.73
CA PRO A 48 -4.49 -5.20 15.21
C PRO A 48 -3.81 -6.13 16.21
N ALA A 49 -3.98 -7.43 16.01
CA ALA A 49 -3.35 -8.47 16.79
C ALA A 49 -2.21 -9.07 15.98
N SER A 50 -1.08 -9.33 16.62
CA SER A 50 0.06 -10.02 16.04
C SER A 50 -0.26 -11.52 15.87
N VAL A 51 -1.19 -11.83 14.98
CA VAL A 51 -1.61 -13.20 14.65
C VAL A 51 -0.85 -13.65 13.41
N GLY A 52 0.44 -13.91 13.56
CA GLY A 52 1.29 -14.34 12.46
C GLY A 52 2.58 -15.01 12.95
N SER A 53 3.00 -16.08 12.28
CA SER A 53 4.35 -16.64 12.46
C SER A 53 5.36 -15.60 11.97
N GLY A 54 6.37 -15.26 12.78
CA GLY A 54 7.36 -14.23 12.45
C GLY A 54 7.79 -14.26 10.99
N MET A 55 7.58 -13.17 10.27
CA MET A 55 7.90 -13.09 8.86
C MET A 55 9.39 -12.84 8.67
N MET A 56 10.06 -13.70 7.91
CA MET A 56 11.44 -13.45 7.49
C MET A 56 11.43 -12.53 6.27
N LEU A 57 11.85 -11.28 6.48
CA LEU A 57 11.98 -10.32 5.40
C LEU A 57 13.32 -10.54 4.70
N GLN A 58 13.27 -10.97 3.44
CA GLN A 58 14.47 -11.15 2.61
C GLN A 58 15.11 -9.78 2.30
N PRO A 59 16.42 -9.72 1.99
CA PRO A 59 17.13 -8.45 1.74
C PRO A 59 16.47 -7.54 0.69
N THR A 60 15.86 -8.11 -0.33
CA THR A 60 15.10 -7.37 -1.35
C THR A 60 13.84 -6.71 -0.79
N GLY A 61 13.20 -7.34 0.20
CA GLY A 61 12.06 -6.78 0.93
C GLY A 61 12.46 -5.62 1.85
N MET A 62 13.64 -5.69 2.48
CA MET A 62 14.19 -4.56 3.26
C MET A 62 14.47 -3.34 2.39
N ALA A 63 15.10 -3.53 1.22
CA ALA A 63 15.38 -2.43 0.30
C ALA A 63 14.12 -1.69 -0.17
N ALA A 64 12.97 -2.38 -0.29
CA ALA A 64 11.70 -1.74 -0.61
C ALA A 64 11.17 -0.85 0.53
N LEU A 65 11.40 -1.26 1.79
CA LEU A 65 11.00 -0.51 2.98
C LEU A 65 11.91 0.67 3.30
N GLU A 66 13.17 0.62 2.90
CA GLU A 66 14.17 1.69 3.12
C GLU A 66 13.83 3.01 2.41
N SER A 67 12.76 3.05 1.60
CA SER A 67 12.27 4.28 0.98
C SER A 67 11.97 5.35 2.03
N PRO A 68 12.76 6.44 2.12
CA PRO A 68 12.60 7.44 3.17
C PRO A 68 11.20 8.07 3.11
N CYS A 69 10.48 8.01 4.24
CA CYS A 69 9.27 8.78 4.43
C CYS A 69 9.68 10.25 4.59
N ARG A 70 9.45 11.08 3.57
CA ARG A 70 9.73 12.52 3.65
C ARG A 70 8.56 13.16 4.40
N SER A 71 8.66 13.26 5.72
CA SER A 71 7.70 14.01 6.54
C SER A 71 7.85 15.49 6.22
N GLN A 72 6.91 16.04 5.45
CA GLN A 72 6.76 17.47 5.25
C GLN A 72 5.99 18.01 6.45
N THR A 73 6.70 18.30 7.54
CA THR A 73 6.17 19.03 8.69
C THR A 73 6.38 20.52 8.44
N THR A 74 5.29 21.27 8.40
CA THR A 74 5.28 22.75 8.50
C THR A 74 5.41 23.15 9.95
#